data_AF-A0A067BRU7-F1
#
_entry.id   AF-A0A067BRU7-F1
#
_cell.length_a   1.000
_cell.length_b   1.000
_cell.length_c   1.000
_cell.angle_alpha   90.00
_cell.angle_beta   90.00
_cell.angle_gamma   90.00
#
_symmetry.space_group_name_H-M   'P 1'
#
loop_
_entity.id
_entity.type
_entity.pdbx_description
1 polymer ?
#
loop_
_entity_poly.entity_id
_entity_poly.type
_entity_poly.pdbx_seq_one_letter_code
_entity_poly.pdbx_strand_id
1 'polypeptide(L)'
;MRTANDVIHRILWDDCIPQAEVIVGYLDRFVGTVERDFAKFNWGDIATLSQTETAIPQHRIQYFKWRDEIIWDKRVRLDRVFGSSGHDVIAFSPLPSAPAPLSIVAAGTQANATTVLHASTDRPNIFVCFRIMDPAVVDACKHVQTAIIATNPRLAAAALAPARFHCTLVRLRLHSLNVVQRRKSGLVNEVAAAQRVLAECQGLLHTLCASSVRIDGVSAFGNRVVYAKVAPHDGLLTLVATLKARFAAAGISLVGNHDVYQPHLQLFKLAKDHCRLGTKINARSYAAYALHDFGSHSVTSMHLCGLDDSSHIAPDGFYPRLAPPVVNVAPKRIAKSSTTLKSPAVTSVHVFDLT
;
A
#
# COMPACT_ATOMS: atom_id res chain seq x y z
N MET A 1 25.75 -12.90 5.91
CA MET A 1 24.59 -13.49 5.21
C MET A 1 23.30 -12.93 5.81
N ARG A 2 22.41 -12.43 4.97
CA ARG A 2 21.08 -11.95 5.40
C ARG A 2 20.19 -13.11 5.85
N THR A 3 19.21 -12.82 6.71
CA THR A 3 18.31 -13.85 7.27
C THR A 3 17.27 -14.30 6.24
N ALA A 4 16.61 -15.45 6.48
CA ALA A 4 15.49 -15.88 5.65
C ALA A 4 14.38 -14.81 5.59
N ASN A 5 14.15 -14.08 6.69
CA ASN A 5 13.17 -13.00 6.74
C ASN A 5 13.54 -11.82 5.85
N ASP A 6 14.83 -11.45 5.81
CA ASP A 6 15.31 -10.42 4.89
C ASP A 6 15.09 -10.81 3.41
N VAL A 7 15.28 -12.09 3.09
CA VAL A 7 15.05 -12.64 1.74
C VAL A 7 13.56 -12.68 1.41
N ILE A 8 12.71 -13.11 2.34
CA ILE A 8 11.24 -13.07 2.21
C ILE A 8 10.79 -11.63 1.94
N HIS A 9 11.27 -10.68 2.74
CA HIS A 9 11.02 -9.25 2.52
C HIS A 9 11.48 -8.86 1.12
N ARG A 10 12.70 -9.20 0.72
CA ARG A 10 13.19 -8.85 -0.62
C ARG A 10 12.26 -9.35 -1.72
N ILE A 11 11.75 -10.57 -1.63
CA ILE A 11 10.88 -11.19 -2.64
C ILE A 11 9.44 -10.60 -2.58
N LEU A 12 8.94 -10.25 -1.39
CA LEU A 12 7.64 -9.60 -1.22
C LEU A 12 7.63 -8.16 -1.75
N TRP A 13 8.73 -7.42 -1.53
CA TRP A 13 8.83 -5.99 -1.80
C TRP A 13 9.48 -5.66 -3.15
N ASP A 14 10.19 -6.62 -3.76
CA ASP A 14 10.82 -6.44 -5.06
C ASP A 14 9.96 -7.00 -6.19
N ASP A 15 9.23 -6.11 -6.87
CA ASP A 15 8.50 -6.41 -8.11
C ASP A 15 9.37 -6.93 -9.26
N CYS A 16 10.71 -6.85 -9.17
CA CYS A 16 11.63 -7.47 -10.12
C CYS A 16 11.72 -8.99 -9.96
N ILE A 17 11.27 -9.53 -8.82
CA ILE A 17 11.24 -10.96 -8.55
C ILE A 17 9.79 -11.42 -8.69
N PRO A 18 9.44 -12.15 -9.77
CA PRO A 18 8.11 -12.73 -9.89
C PRO A 18 7.93 -13.77 -8.78
N GLN A 19 7.06 -13.50 -7.81
CA GLN A 19 6.83 -14.42 -6.67
C GLN A 19 6.37 -15.81 -7.12
N ALA A 20 5.75 -15.91 -8.30
CA ALA A 20 5.34 -17.16 -8.92
C ALA A 20 6.51 -18.01 -9.46
N GLU A 21 7.67 -17.40 -9.71
CA GLU A 21 8.88 -18.09 -10.19
C GLU A 21 9.83 -18.49 -9.04
N VAL A 22 9.46 -18.16 -7.80
CA VAL A 22 10.25 -18.44 -6.61
C VAL A 22 9.68 -19.65 -5.89
N ILE A 23 10.56 -20.58 -5.55
CA ILE A 23 10.29 -21.77 -4.77
C ILE A 23 10.99 -21.65 -3.40
N VAL A 24 10.29 -22.06 -2.35
CA VAL A 24 10.82 -22.13 -0.99
C VAL A 24 11.03 -23.58 -0.61
N GLY A 25 12.27 -23.92 -0.26
CA GLY A 25 12.62 -25.19 0.35
C GLY A 25 12.55 -25.07 1.87
N TYR A 26 11.66 -25.81 2.51
CA TYR A 26 11.49 -25.81 3.97
C TYR A 26 11.45 -27.22 4.54
N LEU A 27 11.78 -27.36 5.81
CA LEU A 27 11.83 -28.65 6.50
C LEU A 27 10.46 -28.95 7.14
N ASP A 28 9.73 -29.89 6.56
CA ASP A 28 8.49 -30.43 7.10
C ASP A 28 8.76 -31.51 8.16
N ARG A 29 7.87 -31.61 9.15
CA ARG A 29 8.04 -32.51 10.31
C ARG A 29 7.93 -33.99 9.93
N PHE A 30 7.20 -34.32 8.86
CA PHE A 30 6.89 -35.71 8.51
C PHE A 30 7.57 -36.17 7.23
N VAL A 31 7.84 -35.25 6.29
CA VAL A 31 8.29 -35.59 4.93
C VAL A 31 9.73 -35.13 4.65
N GLY A 32 10.35 -34.35 5.54
CA GLY A 32 11.69 -33.80 5.33
C GLY A 32 11.67 -32.50 4.52
N THR A 33 12.65 -32.26 3.65
CA THR A 33 12.69 -31.00 2.88
C THR A 33 11.65 -31.02 1.76
N VAL A 34 10.70 -30.09 1.81
CA VAL A 34 9.63 -29.93 0.82
C VAL A 34 9.83 -28.60 0.09
N GLU A 35 9.67 -28.61 -1.23
CA GLU A 35 9.68 -27.44 -2.09
C GLU A 35 8.23 -26.99 -2.39
N ARG A 36 7.97 -25.69 -2.30
CA ARG A 36 6.66 -25.13 -2.68
C ARG A 36 6.77 -23.68 -3.14
N ASP A 37 5.84 -23.26 -3.99
CA ASP A 37 5.82 -21.91 -4.54
C ASP A 37 5.70 -20.85 -3.44
N PHE A 38 6.52 -19.80 -3.55
CA PHE A 38 6.55 -18.69 -2.61
C PHE A 38 5.19 -17.99 -2.49
N ALA A 39 4.47 -17.85 -3.61
CA ALA A 39 3.16 -17.22 -3.68
C ALA A 39 2.03 -18.00 -2.97
N LYS A 40 2.24 -19.29 -2.65
CA LYS A 40 1.25 -20.13 -1.93
C LYS A 40 1.33 -19.98 -0.41
N PHE A 41 2.25 -19.17 0.10
CA PHE A 41 2.43 -18.97 1.53
C PHE A 41 1.86 -17.63 1.98
N ASN A 42 1.19 -17.65 3.15
CA ASN A 42 0.92 -16.43 3.90
C ASN A 42 2.15 -16.13 4.78
N TRP A 43 2.79 -15.00 4.52
CA TRP A 43 4.00 -14.54 5.20
C TRP A 43 3.71 -13.56 6.36
N GLY A 44 2.43 -13.37 6.71
CA GLY A 44 1.98 -12.64 7.89
C GLY A 44 2.22 -13.38 9.21
N ASP A 45 1.77 -12.79 10.32
CA ASP A 45 1.95 -13.38 11.65
C ASP A 45 1.14 -14.68 11.81
N ILE A 46 1.76 -15.72 12.37
CA ILE A 46 1.14 -17.04 12.54
C ILE A 46 -0.04 -16.98 13.53
N ALA A 47 -0.04 -15.99 14.40
CA ALA A 47 -1.09 -15.75 15.40
C ALA A 47 -2.45 -15.32 14.81
N THR A 48 -2.52 -14.96 13.52
CA THR A 48 -3.76 -14.48 12.87
C THR A 48 -4.37 -15.44 11.86
N LEU A 49 -3.83 -16.66 11.73
CA LEU A 49 -4.22 -17.60 10.69
C LEU A 49 -5.52 -18.35 11.00
N SER A 50 -6.39 -18.47 10.00
CA SER A 50 -7.54 -19.38 10.00
C SER A 50 -7.07 -20.84 9.79
N GLN A 51 -7.89 -21.83 10.20
CA GLN A 51 -7.59 -23.28 10.11
C GLN A 51 -7.25 -23.79 8.69
N THR A 52 -7.42 -22.98 7.64
CA THR A 52 -7.18 -23.33 6.24
C THR A 52 -5.88 -22.79 5.65
N GLU A 53 -5.13 -21.96 6.38
CA GLU A 53 -3.92 -21.31 5.84
C GLU A 53 -2.62 -21.98 6.28
N THR A 54 -1.82 -22.39 5.31
CA THR A 54 -0.51 -23.02 5.54
C THR A 54 0.60 -21.98 5.71
N ALA A 55 0.92 -21.61 6.95
CA ALA A 55 2.13 -20.86 7.26
C ALA A 55 3.30 -21.78 7.61
N ILE A 56 4.51 -21.43 7.15
CA ILE A 56 5.72 -22.10 7.58
C ILE A 56 6.42 -21.24 8.63
N PRO A 57 6.78 -21.82 9.79
CA PRO A 57 7.65 -21.16 10.75
C PRO A 57 9.02 -20.82 10.11
N GLN A 58 9.42 -19.56 10.16
CA GLN A 58 10.63 -19.03 9.50
C GLN A 58 11.91 -19.83 9.78
N HIS A 59 12.03 -20.42 10.98
CA HIS A 59 13.19 -21.24 11.36
C HIS A 59 13.33 -22.54 10.56
N ARG A 60 12.26 -22.99 9.89
CA ARG A 60 12.22 -24.20 9.07
C ARG A 60 12.64 -23.98 7.63
N ILE A 61 12.80 -22.73 7.19
CA ILE A 61 13.22 -22.40 5.82
C ILE A 61 14.70 -22.69 5.66
N GLN A 62 15.03 -23.39 4.58
CA GLN A 62 16.36 -23.89 4.29
C GLN A 62 17.00 -23.14 3.11
N TYR A 63 16.27 -22.99 2.01
CA TYR A 63 16.75 -22.28 0.82
C TYR A 63 15.61 -21.64 0.01
N PHE A 64 15.96 -20.71 -0.86
CA PHE A 64 15.11 -20.13 -1.89
C PHE A 64 15.69 -20.43 -3.27
N LYS A 65 14.81 -20.72 -4.22
CA LYS A 65 15.15 -21.11 -5.58
C LYS A 65 14.36 -20.26 -6.58
N TRP A 66 14.99 -19.83 -7.66
CA TRP A 66 14.37 -19.05 -8.74
C TRP A 66 14.84 -19.61 -10.08
N ARG A 67 13.90 -19.98 -10.96
CA ARG A 67 14.19 -20.63 -12.28
C ARG A 67 15.20 -21.78 -12.21
N ASP A 68 14.96 -22.65 -11.26
CA ASP A 68 15.82 -23.79 -10.95
C ASP A 68 17.20 -23.52 -10.35
N GLU A 69 17.56 -22.26 -10.10
CA GLU A 69 18.79 -21.90 -9.41
C GLU A 69 18.57 -21.53 -7.94
N ILE A 70 19.44 -22.00 -7.05
CA ILE A 70 19.41 -21.63 -5.64
C ILE A 70 19.97 -20.21 -5.48
N ILE A 71 19.10 -19.28 -5.04
CA ILE A 71 19.44 -17.87 -4.87
C ILE A 71 19.87 -17.54 -3.45
N TRP A 72 19.46 -18.34 -2.47
CA TRP A 72 19.85 -18.20 -1.06
C TRP A 72 19.75 -19.57 -0.37
N ASP A 73 20.77 -19.94 0.39
CA ASP A 73 20.79 -21.22 1.11
C ASP A 73 21.46 -21.06 2.48
N LYS A 74 20.71 -21.41 3.53
CA LYS A 74 21.14 -21.34 4.92
C LYS A 74 22.28 -22.32 5.24
N ARG A 75 22.28 -23.50 4.64
CA ARG A 75 23.19 -24.63 4.95
C ARG A 75 24.60 -24.35 4.44
N VAL A 76 24.70 -23.79 3.24
CA VAL A 76 25.98 -23.46 2.59
C VAL A 76 26.35 -21.98 2.66
N ARG A 77 25.57 -21.19 3.42
CA ARG A 77 25.72 -19.74 3.60
C ARG A 77 25.71 -18.93 2.30
N LEU A 78 24.99 -19.41 1.28
CA LEU A 78 24.87 -18.79 -0.04
C LEU A 78 23.87 -17.63 -0.01
N ASP A 79 24.25 -16.49 -0.57
CA ASP A 79 23.40 -15.30 -0.66
C ASP A 79 23.65 -14.54 -1.96
N ARG A 80 22.99 -14.99 -3.03
CA ARG A 80 22.98 -14.33 -4.34
C ARG A 80 21.85 -13.30 -4.47
N VAL A 81 21.01 -13.17 -3.44
CA VAL A 81 19.92 -12.18 -3.36
C VAL A 81 20.47 -10.80 -2.94
N PHE A 82 21.39 -10.78 -1.98
CA PHE A 82 22.01 -9.55 -1.47
C PHE A 82 23.52 -9.46 -1.72
N GLY A 83 24.17 -10.57 -2.11
CA GLY A 83 25.63 -10.62 -2.28
C GLY A 83 26.39 -10.50 -0.95
N SER A 84 25.69 -10.63 0.18
CA SER A 84 26.28 -10.42 1.52
C SER A 84 27.25 -11.52 1.94
N SER A 85 27.41 -12.56 1.12
CA SER A 85 28.39 -13.64 1.29
C SER A 85 29.51 -13.58 0.24
N GLY A 86 29.69 -12.47 -0.48
CA GLY A 86 30.74 -12.31 -1.51
C GLY A 86 30.45 -13.03 -2.83
N HIS A 87 29.21 -13.46 -3.05
CA HIS A 87 28.77 -14.12 -4.28
C HIS A 87 28.10 -13.11 -5.22
N ASP A 88 28.18 -13.36 -6.53
CA ASP A 88 27.55 -12.51 -7.54
C ASP A 88 26.03 -12.44 -7.34
N VAL A 89 25.51 -11.21 -7.33
CA VAL A 89 24.09 -10.96 -7.15
C VAL A 89 23.36 -11.31 -8.45
N ILE A 90 22.37 -12.19 -8.36
CA ILE A 90 21.58 -12.58 -9.53
C ILE A 90 20.76 -11.37 -10.02
N ALA A 91 20.86 -11.10 -11.32
CA ALA A 91 20.01 -10.15 -12.01
C ALA A 91 18.69 -10.85 -12.39
N PHE A 92 17.60 -10.49 -11.71
CA PHE A 92 16.26 -11.02 -11.99
C PHE A 92 15.71 -10.42 -13.31
N SER A 93 16.13 -10.98 -14.44
CA SER A 93 15.64 -10.60 -15.79
C SER A 93 14.40 -11.41 -16.17
N PRO A 94 13.40 -10.83 -16.85
CA PRO A 94 12.41 -11.63 -17.58
C PRO A 94 13.12 -12.49 -18.64
N LEU A 95 12.62 -13.70 -18.88
CA LEU A 95 13.09 -14.54 -19.99
C LEU A 95 12.95 -13.73 -21.31
N PRO A 96 13.96 -13.66 -22.20
CA PRO A 96 13.70 -13.21 -23.56
C PRO A 96 12.67 -14.17 -24.16
N SER A 97 11.54 -13.64 -24.62
CA SER A 97 10.57 -14.42 -25.39
C SER A 97 11.30 -15.03 -26.58
N ALA A 98 11.50 -16.34 -26.56
CA ALA A 98 12.03 -17.06 -27.71
C ALA A 98 11.17 -16.75 -28.95
N PRO A 99 11.78 -16.60 -30.14
CA PRO A 99 11.02 -16.39 -31.36
C PRO A 99 10.15 -17.62 -31.61
N ALA A 100 8.89 -17.38 -31.98
CA ALA A 100 7.89 -18.40 -32.22
C ALA A 100 8.40 -19.47 -33.21
N PRO A 101 8.29 -20.77 -32.90
CA PRO A 101 8.49 -21.79 -33.91
C PRO A 101 7.25 -21.87 -34.82
N LEU A 102 7.53 -21.99 -36.12
CA LEU A 102 6.56 -22.20 -37.18
C LEU A 102 5.81 -23.54 -37.01
N SER A 103 4.55 -23.51 -37.41
CA SER A 103 3.56 -24.58 -37.37
C SER A 103 4.00 -25.89 -38.02
N ILE A 104 3.79 -27.02 -37.33
CA ILE A 104 3.47 -28.32 -37.95
C ILE A 104 2.37 -29.00 -37.13
N VAL A 105 1.39 -29.53 -37.87
CA VAL A 105 0.17 -30.23 -37.45
C VAL A 105 0.47 -31.70 -37.10
N ALA A 106 -0.10 -32.24 -36.00
CA ALA A 106 -0.76 -33.57 -35.97
C ALA A 106 -1.31 -33.96 -34.58
N ALA A 107 -2.55 -34.47 -34.64
CA ALA A 107 -3.43 -35.18 -33.69
C ALA A 107 -2.87 -35.85 -32.41
N GLY A 108 -3.70 -35.86 -31.35
CA GLY A 108 -3.62 -36.85 -30.27
C GLY A 108 -4.23 -36.45 -28.91
N THR A 109 -5.55 -36.70 -28.77
CA THR A 109 -6.33 -37.04 -27.56
C THR A 109 -5.71 -36.91 -26.15
N GLN A 110 -6.31 -36.08 -25.28
CA GLN A 110 -7.03 -36.44 -24.03
C GLN A 110 -7.02 -35.30 -23.01
N ALA A 111 -8.17 -35.16 -22.35
CA ALA A 111 -8.49 -34.16 -21.36
C ALA A 111 -7.59 -34.23 -20.11
N ASN A 112 -7.17 -33.07 -19.62
CA ASN A 112 -7.09 -32.82 -18.20
C ASN A 112 -7.28 -31.33 -17.93
N ALA A 113 -8.08 -31.04 -16.91
CA ALA A 113 -8.52 -29.72 -16.52
C ALA A 113 -7.34 -28.76 -16.36
N THR A 114 -7.20 -27.84 -17.32
CA THR A 114 -6.33 -26.68 -17.20
C THR A 114 -6.94 -25.76 -16.16
N THR A 115 -6.59 -25.98 -14.89
CA THR A 115 -6.68 -24.94 -13.87
C THR A 115 -5.86 -23.77 -14.38
N VAL A 116 -6.55 -22.78 -14.94
CA VAL A 116 -5.99 -21.49 -15.29
C VAL A 116 -5.35 -20.95 -14.02
N LEU A 117 -4.02 -21.05 -13.94
CA LEU A 117 -3.20 -20.42 -12.92
C LEU A 117 -3.33 -18.91 -13.11
N HIS A 118 -4.38 -18.32 -12.53
CA HIS A 118 -4.44 -16.90 -12.28
C HIS A 118 -3.31 -16.59 -11.28
N ALA A 119 -2.15 -16.16 -11.80
CA ALA A 119 -1.18 -15.41 -11.02
C ALA A 119 -1.96 -14.33 -10.25
N SER A 120 -1.84 -14.28 -8.92
CA SER A 120 -2.54 -13.25 -8.14
C SER A 120 -1.92 -11.89 -8.45
N THR A 121 -2.47 -11.22 -9.47
CA THR A 121 -2.09 -9.89 -9.98
C THR A 121 -2.78 -8.77 -9.22
N ASP A 122 -3.34 -9.05 -8.04
CA ASP A 122 -4.13 -8.08 -7.30
C ASP A 122 -3.21 -7.05 -6.65
N ARG A 123 -3.21 -5.84 -7.21
CA ARG A 123 -2.39 -4.71 -6.76
C ARG A 123 -3.30 -3.53 -6.45
N PRO A 124 -3.01 -2.73 -5.40
CA PRO A 124 -3.80 -1.55 -5.11
C PRO A 124 -3.81 -0.63 -6.34
N ASN A 125 -4.99 -0.12 -6.68
CA ASN A 125 -5.16 0.88 -7.72
C ASN A 125 -5.56 2.23 -7.12
N ILE A 126 -6.06 2.26 -5.88
CA ILE A 126 -6.52 3.46 -5.17
C ILE A 126 -5.76 3.61 -3.85
N PHE A 127 -5.64 4.85 -3.37
CA PHE A 127 -5.14 5.12 -2.03
C PHE A 127 -5.85 6.32 -1.41
N VAL A 128 -5.90 6.31 -0.08
CA VAL A 128 -6.36 7.42 0.76
C VAL A 128 -5.14 8.14 1.30
N CYS A 129 -5.11 9.47 1.26
CA CYS A 129 -4.00 10.26 1.76
C CYS A 129 -4.44 11.63 2.30
N PHE A 130 -3.56 12.30 3.04
CA PHE A 130 -3.60 13.75 3.20
C PHE A 130 -2.42 14.40 2.46
N ARG A 131 -2.63 15.63 1.99
CA ARG A 131 -1.62 16.41 1.28
C ARG A 131 -0.68 17.10 2.25
N ILE A 132 0.58 17.27 1.85
CA ILE A 132 1.53 18.13 2.53
C ILE A 132 1.55 19.46 1.80
N MET A 133 1.08 20.51 2.48
CA MET A 133 0.82 21.83 1.90
C MET A 133 1.45 22.96 2.70
N ASP A 134 1.96 22.68 3.91
CA ASP A 134 2.67 23.68 4.69
C ASP A 134 3.89 24.19 3.90
N PRO A 135 3.98 25.50 3.58
CA PRO A 135 5.04 26.01 2.72
C PRO A 135 6.45 25.73 3.25
N ALA A 136 6.66 25.81 4.56
CA ALA A 136 7.96 25.59 5.17
C ALA A 136 8.39 24.12 5.04
N VAL A 137 7.47 23.18 5.31
CA VAL A 137 7.71 21.75 5.13
C VAL A 137 7.98 21.42 3.65
N VAL A 138 7.17 21.97 2.75
CA VAL A 138 7.30 21.74 1.29
C VAL A 138 8.64 22.26 0.79
N ASP A 139 9.07 23.44 1.22
CA ASP A 139 10.34 24.04 0.79
C ASP A 139 11.55 23.30 1.39
N ALA A 140 11.46 22.82 2.64
CA ALA A 140 12.46 21.94 3.22
C ALA A 140 12.60 20.62 2.42
N CYS A 141 11.48 20.03 2.01
CA CYS A 141 11.49 18.83 1.16
C CYS A 141 12.13 19.09 -0.21
N LYS A 142 11.81 20.22 -0.86
CA LYS A 142 12.44 20.63 -2.12
C LYS A 142 13.95 20.86 -1.97
N HIS A 143 14.38 21.43 -0.84
CA HIS A 143 15.79 21.64 -0.55
C HIS A 143 16.54 20.31 -0.47
N VAL A 144 15.99 19.33 0.26
CA VAL A 144 16.55 17.96 0.33
C VAL A 144 16.58 17.29 -1.04
N GLN A 145 15.51 17.43 -1.84
CA GLN A 145 15.51 16.92 -3.22
C GLN A 145 16.63 17.54 -4.05
N THR A 146 16.78 18.86 -4.02
CA THR A 146 17.82 19.59 -4.74
C THR A 146 19.22 19.13 -4.35
N ALA A 147 19.49 18.95 -3.05
CA ALA A 147 20.79 18.50 -2.55
C ALA A 147 21.14 17.07 -3.00
N ILE A 148 20.16 16.15 -2.97
CA ILE A 148 20.35 14.78 -3.46
C ILE A 148 20.60 14.77 -4.97
N ILE A 149 19.84 15.56 -5.74
CA ILE A 149 19.99 15.68 -7.20
C ILE A 149 21.33 16.32 -7.56
N ALA A 150 21.82 17.30 -6.81
CA ALA A 150 23.13 17.91 -7.04
C ALA A 150 24.28 16.88 -6.94
N THR A 151 24.12 15.86 -6.09
CA THR A 151 25.09 14.75 -5.97
C THR A 151 24.99 13.76 -7.15
N ASN A 152 23.79 13.57 -7.69
CA ASN A 152 23.56 12.71 -8.86
C ASN A 152 22.40 13.23 -9.72
N PRO A 153 22.68 14.01 -10.78
CA PRO A 153 21.65 14.63 -11.61
C PRO A 153 20.68 13.65 -12.28
N ARG A 154 21.07 12.37 -12.43
CA ARG A 154 20.21 11.32 -13.01
C ARG A 154 18.99 11.01 -12.13
N LEU A 155 19.01 11.39 -10.85
CA LEU A 155 17.89 11.18 -9.92
C LEU A 155 16.76 12.19 -10.10
N ALA A 156 16.93 13.24 -10.91
CA ALA A 156 15.90 14.26 -11.11
C ALA A 156 14.56 13.68 -11.59
N ALA A 157 14.58 12.71 -12.51
CA ALA A 157 13.38 12.04 -13.02
C ALA A 157 12.69 11.15 -11.96
N ALA A 158 13.40 10.77 -10.89
CA ALA A 158 12.86 9.97 -9.80
C ALA A 158 12.32 10.82 -8.64
N ALA A 159 12.52 12.14 -8.64
CA ALA A 159 12.01 13.04 -7.63
C ALA A 159 10.49 13.17 -7.76
N LEU A 160 9.77 13.01 -6.64
CA LEU A 160 8.33 13.25 -6.61
C LEU A 160 8.07 14.75 -6.75
N ALA A 161 7.20 15.14 -7.70
CA ALA A 161 6.84 16.54 -7.87
C ALA A 161 6.27 17.14 -6.57
N PRO A 162 6.65 18.37 -6.16
CA PRO A 162 6.18 18.95 -4.89
C PRO A 162 4.66 19.05 -4.78
N ALA A 163 3.97 19.28 -5.89
CA ALA A 163 2.51 19.29 -5.94
C ALA A 163 1.88 17.97 -5.45
N ARG A 164 2.61 16.86 -5.55
CA ARG A 164 2.22 15.48 -5.20
C ARG A 164 2.71 15.03 -3.81
N PHE A 165 3.29 15.92 -3.01
CA PHE A 165 3.64 15.57 -1.63
C PHE A 165 2.40 15.21 -0.81
N HIS A 166 2.42 14.01 -0.25
CA HIS A 166 1.31 13.42 0.49
C HIS A 166 1.83 12.36 1.45
N CYS A 167 1.00 12.05 2.46
CA CYS A 167 1.19 10.89 3.32
C CYS A 167 0.03 9.91 3.06
N THR A 168 0.35 8.71 2.60
CA THR A 168 -0.62 7.65 2.32
C THR A 168 -1.14 7.06 3.63
N LEU A 169 -2.45 7.08 3.85
CA LEU A 169 -3.13 6.49 5.00
C LEU A 169 -3.46 5.01 4.78
N VAL A 170 -4.10 4.69 3.65
CA VAL A 170 -4.58 3.34 3.32
C VAL A 170 -4.50 3.13 1.81
N ARG A 171 -4.05 1.96 1.36
CA ARG A 171 -4.12 1.51 -0.04
C ARG A 171 -5.33 0.59 -0.25
N LEU A 172 -5.99 0.70 -1.39
CA LEU A 172 -7.24 0.01 -1.68
C LEU A 172 -7.20 -0.60 -3.08
N ARG A 173 -7.95 -1.69 -3.25
CA ARG A 173 -8.26 -2.27 -4.56
C ARG A 173 -9.75 -2.16 -4.83
N LEU A 174 -10.10 -1.34 -5.83
CA LEU A 174 -11.46 -1.25 -6.36
C LEU A 174 -11.55 -2.02 -7.67
N HIS A 175 -12.32 -3.10 -7.69
CA HIS A 175 -12.47 -3.98 -8.85
C HIS A 175 -13.34 -3.38 -9.96
N SER A 176 -14.29 -2.52 -9.59
CA SER A 176 -15.20 -1.77 -10.48
C SER A 176 -14.49 -0.84 -11.46
N LEU A 177 -13.25 -0.47 -11.17
CA LEU A 177 -12.41 0.34 -12.05
C LEU A 177 -11.68 -0.48 -13.12
N ASN A 178 -11.74 -1.82 -13.08
CA ASN A 178 -11.24 -2.67 -14.16
C ASN A 178 -12.34 -2.91 -15.19
N VAL A 179 -12.09 -2.55 -16.45
CA VAL A 179 -13.03 -2.69 -17.58
C VAL A 179 -13.52 -4.15 -17.74
N VAL A 180 -12.65 -5.12 -17.48
CA VAL A 180 -12.94 -6.57 -17.60
C VAL A 180 -13.90 -7.06 -16.52
N GLN A 181 -13.87 -6.49 -15.31
CA GLN A 181 -14.66 -6.95 -14.16
C GLN A 181 -16.07 -6.34 -14.10
N ARG A 182 -16.34 -5.26 -14.86
CA ARG A 182 -17.67 -4.60 -14.94
C ARG A 182 -18.82 -5.54 -15.28
N ARG A 183 -18.55 -6.67 -15.94
CA ARG A 183 -19.59 -7.63 -16.37
C ARG A 183 -20.02 -8.62 -15.28
N LYS A 184 -19.32 -8.68 -14.13
CA LYS A 184 -19.69 -9.57 -12.99
C LYS A 184 -20.15 -8.82 -11.73
N SER A 185 -19.74 -7.56 -11.52
CA SER A 185 -20.13 -6.80 -10.34
C SER A 185 -21.49 -6.13 -10.53
N GLY A 186 -22.57 -6.89 -10.33
CA GLY A 186 -23.85 -6.28 -10.01
C GLY A 186 -23.73 -5.42 -8.73
N LEU A 187 -24.25 -4.21 -8.81
CA LEU A 187 -24.84 -3.42 -7.71
C LEU A 187 -23.99 -2.59 -6.71
N VAL A 188 -22.66 -2.61 -6.66
CA VAL A 188 -21.93 -1.71 -5.72
C VAL A 188 -20.94 -0.80 -6.45
N ASN A 189 -21.26 0.50 -6.46
CA ASN A 189 -20.29 1.54 -6.80
C ASN A 189 -19.27 1.64 -5.65
N GLU A 190 -18.16 0.90 -5.75
CA GLU A 190 -17.13 0.86 -4.72
C GLU A 190 -16.53 2.25 -4.44
N VAL A 191 -16.48 3.15 -5.44
CA VAL A 191 -16.05 4.53 -5.24
C VAL A 191 -17.03 5.25 -4.30
N ALA A 192 -18.34 5.08 -4.51
CA ALA A 192 -19.35 5.64 -3.61
C ALA A 192 -19.29 5.01 -2.21
N ALA A 193 -19.03 3.71 -2.10
CA ALA A 193 -18.83 3.04 -0.80
C ALA A 193 -17.60 3.59 -0.08
N ALA A 194 -16.47 3.76 -0.79
CA ALA A 194 -15.25 4.32 -0.23
C ALA A 194 -15.46 5.78 0.22
N GLN A 195 -16.17 6.58 -0.58
CA GLN A 195 -16.51 7.95 -0.23
C GLN A 195 -17.42 8.03 1.01
N ARG A 196 -18.41 7.13 1.15
CA ARG A 196 -19.25 7.05 2.36
C ARG A 196 -18.42 6.76 3.61
N VAL A 197 -17.53 5.77 3.55
CA VAL A 197 -16.62 5.44 4.66
C VAL A 197 -15.77 6.64 5.07
N LEU A 198 -15.21 7.37 4.10
CA LEU A 198 -14.42 8.58 4.39
C LEU A 198 -15.28 9.68 5.03
N ALA A 199 -16.49 9.90 4.53
CA ALA A 199 -17.41 10.91 5.06
C ALA A 199 -17.84 10.59 6.51
N GLU A 200 -18.16 9.33 6.80
CA GLU A 200 -18.48 8.86 8.15
C GLU A 200 -17.29 9.05 9.12
N CYS A 201 -16.06 8.93 8.61
CA CYS A 201 -14.85 9.16 9.39
C CYS A 201 -14.47 10.65 9.53
N GLN A 202 -15.26 11.60 9.02
CA GLN A 202 -14.95 13.04 9.15
C GLN A 202 -14.86 13.50 10.61
N GLY A 203 -15.81 13.06 11.45
CA GLY A 203 -15.79 13.40 12.88
C GLY A 203 -14.57 12.83 13.58
N LEU A 204 -14.17 11.60 13.22
CA LEU A 204 -12.96 10.97 13.75
C LEU A 204 -11.69 11.68 13.28
N LEU A 205 -11.63 12.08 12.00
CA LEU A 205 -10.52 12.88 11.48
C LEU A 205 -10.35 14.16 12.33
N HIS A 206 -11.44 14.85 12.63
CA HIS A 206 -11.39 16.08 13.41
C HIS A 206 -10.97 15.88 14.86
N THR A 207 -11.52 14.86 15.53
CA THR A 207 -11.19 14.58 16.93
C THR A 207 -9.78 14.00 17.09
N LEU A 208 -9.36 13.11 16.20
CA LEU A 208 -8.09 12.39 16.33
C LEU A 208 -6.90 13.14 15.74
N CYS A 209 -7.09 13.94 14.69
CA CYS A 209 -6.03 14.68 14.01
C CYS A 209 -6.16 16.20 14.23
N ALA A 210 -6.49 16.61 15.47
CA ALA A 210 -6.55 18.02 15.86
C ALA A 210 -5.14 18.64 15.98
N SER A 211 -4.16 17.87 16.43
CA SER A 211 -2.75 18.25 16.49
C SER A 211 -2.04 17.99 15.16
N SER A 212 -1.01 18.79 14.90
CA SER A 212 -0.14 18.64 13.73
C SER A 212 0.74 17.39 13.84
N VAL A 213 1.01 16.76 12.70
CA VAL A 213 2.00 15.68 12.60
C VAL A 213 3.39 16.29 12.43
N ARG A 214 4.40 15.73 13.09
CA ARG A 214 5.79 16.15 12.92
C ARG A 214 6.46 15.37 11.80
N ILE A 215 7.28 16.05 11.00
CA ILE A 215 8.07 15.43 9.94
C ILE A 215 9.53 15.65 10.29
N ASP A 216 10.24 14.56 10.58
CA ASP A 216 11.64 14.60 10.96
C ASP A 216 12.41 13.47 10.27
N GLY A 217 13.62 13.77 9.86
CA GLY A 217 14.58 12.83 9.32
C GLY A 217 14.22 12.22 7.97
N VAL A 218 15.26 11.78 7.27
CA VAL A 218 15.16 11.11 5.97
C VAL A 218 15.62 9.67 6.11
N SER A 219 14.88 8.76 5.48
CA SER A 219 15.23 7.34 5.40
C SER A 219 14.89 6.80 4.01
N ALA A 220 15.15 5.51 3.80
CA ALA A 220 14.88 4.85 2.53
C ALA A 220 14.30 3.44 2.69
N PHE A 221 13.42 3.07 1.78
CA PHE A 221 12.98 1.70 1.59
C PHE A 221 13.77 1.07 0.44
N GLY A 222 14.55 0.03 0.76
CA GLY A 222 15.23 -0.81 -0.23
C GLY A 222 16.16 -0.07 -1.20
N ASN A 223 16.73 1.07 -0.80
CA ASN A 223 17.58 1.96 -1.61
C ASN A 223 16.93 2.46 -2.93
N ARG A 224 15.60 2.41 -3.03
CA ARG A 224 14.82 2.81 -4.22
C ARG A 224 13.86 3.96 -3.95
N VAL A 225 13.31 4.01 -2.74
CA VAL A 225 12.39 5.05 -2.30
C VAL A 225 13.06 5.80 -1.17
N VAL A 226 13.25 7.10 -1.33
CA VAL A 226 13.70 7.99 -0.24
C VAL A 226 12.49 8.77 0.24
N TYR A 227 12.33 8.85 1.56
CA TYR A 227 11.18 9.48 2.19
C TYR A 227 11.58 10.25 3.45
N ALA A 228 10.86 11.32 3.75
CA ALA A 228 10.89 11.96 5.07
C ALA A 228 9.97 11.19 6.02
N LYS A 229 10.44 10.90 7.24
CA LYS A 229 9.63 10.16 8.21
C LYS A 229 8.56 11.11 8.77
N VAL A 230 7.35 10.59 8.94
CA VAL A 230 6.33 11.26 9.74
C VAL A 230 6.39 10.63 11.12
N ALA A 231 6.58 11.42 12.16
CA ALA A 231 6.62 10.93 13.52
C ALA A 231 5.32 10.19 13.88
N PRO A 232 5.37 9.13 14.69
CA PRO A 232 4.17 8.46 15.18
C PRO A 232 3.24 9.47 15.85
N HIS A 233 1.97 9.45 15.45
CA HIS A 233 0.92 10.31 16.00
C HIS A 233 -0.27 9.42 16.34
N ASP A 234 -0.60 9.26 17.61
CA ASP A 234 -1.57 8.26 18.10
C ASP A 234 -2.94 8.39 17.42
N GLY A 235 -3.42 9.63 17.25
CA GLY A 235 -4.67 9.89 16.55
C GLY A 235 -4.64 9.50 15.06
N LEU A 236 -3.49 9.63 14.40
CA LEU A 236 -3.33 9.24 13.00
C LEU A 236 -3.31 7.71 12.87
N LEU A 237 -2.59 7.03 13.76
CA LEU A 237 -2.53 5.58 13.81
C LEU A 237 -3.92 4.98 14.08
N THR A 238 -4.65 5.57 15.04
CA THR A 238 -6.03 5.18 15.36
C THR A 238 -6.98 5.41 14.18
N LEU A 239 -6.85 6.55 13.49
CA LEU A 239 -7.63 6.85 12.29
C LEU A 239 -7.36 5.81 11.19
N VAL A 240 -6.09 5.48 10.92
CA VAL A 240 -5.72 4.49 9.90
C VAL A 240 -6.27 3.10 10.24
N ALA A 241 -6.14 2.65 11.49
CA ALA A 241 -6.71 1.38 11.94
C ALA A 241 -8.24 1.36 11.75
N THR A 242 -8.91 2.45 12.10
CA THR A 242 -10.37 2.58 11.93
C THR A 242 -10.77 2.59 10.46
N LEU A 243 -10.04 3.33 9.60
CA LEU A 243 -10.27 3.35 8.16
C LEU A 243 -10.11 1.95 7.55
N LYS A 244 -9.04 1.22 7.88
CA LYS A 244 -8.84 -0.17 7.45
C LYS A 244 -10.05 -1.03 7.85
N ALA A 245 -10.46 -0.99 9.12
CA ALA A 245 -11.61 -1.76 9.60
C ALA A 245 -12.93 -1.41 8.87
N ARG A 246 -13.20 -0.11 8.65
CA ARG A 246 -14.42 0.35 7.96
C ARG A 246 -14.43 0.01 6.48
N PHE A 247 -13.30 0.12 5.77
CA PHE A 247 -13.20 -0.30 4.38
C PHE A 247 -13.37 -1.81 4.23
N ALA A 248 -12.77 -2.61 5.11
CA ALA A 248 -12.96 -4.07 5.12
C ALA A 248 -14.43 -4.43 5.36
N ALA A 249 -15.09 -3.78 6.34
CA ALA A 249 -16.53 -3.98 6.60
C ALA A 249 -17.42 -3.56 5.42
N ALA A 250 -16.99 -2.60 4.62
CA ALA A 250 -17.65 -2.20 3.38
C ALA A 250 -17.33 -3.12 2.18
N GLY A 251 -16.59 -4.22 2.38
CA GLY A 251 -16.22 -5.17 1.33
C GLY A 251 -15.12 -4.67 0.38
N ILE A 252 -14.39 -3.62 0.74
CA ILE A 252 -13.32 -3.05 -0.09
C ILE A 252 -11.98 -3.73 0.25
N SER A 253 -11.30 -4.23 -0.77
CA SER A 253 -10.01 -4.92 -0.60
C SER A 253 -8.91 -3.94 -0.15
N LEU A 254 -8.16 -4.35 0.88
CA LEU A 254 -7.06 -3.62 1.51
C LEU A 254 -5.68 -4.10 1.00
N VAL A 255 -5.64 -4.71 -0.17
CA VAL A 255 -4.39 -5.24 -0.75
C VAL A 255 -3.34 -4.15 -0.88
N GLY A 256 -2.12 -4.51 -0.51
CA GLY A 256 -0.98 -3.61 -0.50
C GLY A 256 -0.85 -2.78 0.77
N ASN A 257 -1.71 -2.89 1.78
CA ASN A 257 -1.35 -2.34 3.11
C ASN A 257 -0.37 -3.25 3.84
N HIS A 258 0.37 -2.68 4.79
CA HIS A 258 1.25 -3.43 5.67
C HIS A 258 1.03 -3.00 7.10
N ASP A 259 1.37 -3.91 8.01
CA ASP A 259 1.35 -3.70 9.46
C ASP A 259 2.74 -4.02 10.02
N VAL A 260 3.30 -3.19 10.90
CA VAL A 260 2.71 -1.94 11.44
C VAL A 260 2.72 -0.82 10.38
N TYR A 261 1.66 -0.01 10.34
CA TYR A 261 1.58 1.16 9.47
C TYR A 261 2.69 2.17 9.80
N GLN A 262 3.47 2.55 8.79
CA GLN A 262 4.56 3.51 8.90
C GLN A 262 4.25 4.75 8.07
N PRO A 263 3.83 5.87 8.68
CA PRO A 263 3.53 7.10 7.96
C PRO A 263 4.83 7.72 7.41
N HIS A 264 4.81 8.11 6.15
CA HIS A 264 5.98 8.66 5.46
C HIS A 264 5.56 9.60 4.32
N LEU A 265 6.44 10.56 4.02
CA LEU A 265 6.34 11.45 2.87
C LEU A 265 7.40 11.06 1.84
N GLN A 266 6.98 10.50 0.70
CA GLN A 266 7.90 10.12 -0.35
C GLN A 266 8.55 11.35 -1.02
N LEU A 267 9.87 11.34 -1.15
CA LEU A 267 10.66 12.36 -1.85
C LEU A 267 11.18 11.86 -3.20
N PHE A 268 11.59 10.59 -3.27
CA PHE A 268 12.07 9.94 -4.49
C PHE A 268 11.49 8.54 -4.63
N LYS A 269 11.29 8.10 -5.87
CA LYS A 269 11.01 6.71 -6.22
C LYS A 269 11.65 6.39 -7.56
N LEU A 270 12.65 5.51 -7.55
CA LEU A 270 13.25 5.01 -8.78
C LEU A 270 12.22 4.19 -9.57
N ALA A 271 12.10 4.50 -10.87
CA ALA A 271 11.33 3.68 -11.78
C ALA A 271 11.94 2.28 -11.90
N LYS A 272 11.09 1.30 -12.28
CA LYS A 272 11.49 -0.12 -12.38
C LYS A 272 12.66 -0.31 -13.34
N ASP A 273 12.72 0.45 -14.43
CA ASP A 273 13.79 0.32 -15.43
C ASP A 273 15.16 0.82 -14.94
N HIS A 274 15.19 1.87 -14.10
CA HIS A 274 16.42 2.31 -13.46
C HIS A 274 16.96 1.29 -12.45
N CYS A 275 16.06 0.54 -11.81
CA CYS A 275 16.44 -0.56 -10.92
C CYS A 275 17.09 -1.72 -11.70
N ARG A 276 16.60 -2.02 -12.92
CA ARG A 276 17.16 -3.05 -13.82
C ARG A 276 18.58 -2.70 -14.27
N LEU A 277 18.87 -1.40 -14.42
CA LEU A 277 20.21 -0.88 -14.74
C LEU A 277 21.12 -0.73 -13.51
N GLY A 278 20.75 -1.27 -12.36
CA GLY A 278 21.57 -1.24 -11.14
C GLY A 278 21.63 0.13 -10.44
N THR A 279 20.85 1.12 -10.88
CA THR A 279 20.81 2.45 -10.25
C THR A 279 20.19 2.35 -8.85
N LYS A 280 20.90 2.86 -7.84
CA LYS A 280 20.44 2.91 -6.44
C LYS A 280 20.61 4.33 -5.91
N ILE A 281 19.75 4.74 -4.99
CA ILE A 281 19.95 6.02 -4.28
C ILE A 281 20.93 5.75 -3.12
N ASN A 282 22.13 6.34 -3.22
CA ASN A 282 23.20 6.13 -2.26
C ASN A 282 22.83 6.74 -0.89
N ALA A 283 22.91 5.95 0.18
CA ALA A 283 22.60 6.43 1.53
C ALA A 283 23.39 7.67 1.96
N ARG A 284 24.62 7.82 1.46
CA ARG A 284 25.46 9.01 1.73
C ARG A 284 24.84 10.30 1.20
N SER A 285 24.04 10.26 0.13
CA SER A 285 23.46 11.47 -0.47
C SER A 285 22.38 12.11 0.41
N TYR A 286 21.82 11.37 1.37
CA TYR A 286 20.80 11.87 2.29
C TYR A 286 21.14 11.68 3.77
N ALA A 287 22.34 11.18 4.09
CA ALA A 287 22.79 10.94 5.46
C ALA A 287 22.79 12.21 6.32
N ALA A 288 23.13 13.37 5.74
CA ALA A 288 23.09 14.67 6.43
C ALA A 288 21.68 15.04 6.91
N TYR A 289 20.65 14.46 6.31
CA TYR A 289 19.24 14.73 6.62
C TYR A 289 18.59 13.65 7.50
N ALA A 290 19.35 12.68 8.02
CA ALA A 290 18.80 11.57 8.81
C ALA A 290 18.03 12.02 10.07
N LEU A 291 18.40 13.18 10.63
CA LEU A 291 17.78 13.80 11.81
C LEU A 291 17.26 15.23 11.53
N HIS A 292 17.11 15.62 10.26
CA HIS A 292 16.68 16.97 9.90
C HIS A 292 15.22 17.20 10.28
N ASP A 293 14.92 18.27 11.01
CA ASP A 293 13.54 18.64 11.34
C ASP A 293 12.91 19.43 10.17
N PHE A 294 11.91 18.85 9.52
CA PHE A 294 11.17 19.52 8.44
C PHE A 294 10.04 20.41 8.98
N GLY A 295 9.66 20.22 10.25
CA GLY A 295 8.61 20.97 10.92
C GLY A 295 7.33 20.16 11.13
N SER A 296 6.25 20.88 11.41
CA SER A 296 4.94 20.31 11.72
C SER A 296 3.94 20.62 10.61
N HIS A 297 3.06 19.67 10.31
CA HIS A 297 2.05 19.80 9.27
C HIS A 297 0.67 19.40 9.81
N SER A 298 -0.33 20.26 9.63
CA SER A 298 -1.70 19.97 10.05
C SER A 298 -2.46 19.16 8.98
N VAL A 299 -3.15 18.10 9.41
CA VAL A 299 -3.95 17.27 8.49
C VAL A 299 -5.24 18.02 8.13
N THR A 300 -5.29 18.66 6.95
CA THR A 300 -6.42 19.50 6.54
C THR A 300 -7.56 18.73 5.87
N SER A 301 -7.27 17.64 5.17
CA SER A 301 -8.28 16.83 4.48
C SER A 301 -7.77 15.46 4.10
N MET A 302 -8.70 14.50 3.98
CA MET A 302 -8.48 13.19 3.37
C MET A 302 -8.94 13.18 1.91
N HIS A 303 -8.13 12.57 1.05
CA HIS A 303 -8.39 12.46 -0.38
C HIS A 303 -8.42 10.99 -0.80
N LEU A 304 -9.34 10.64 -1.70
CA LEU A 304 -9.40 9.34 -2.37
C LEU A 304 -8.81 9.49 -3.77
N CYS A 305 -7.65 8.89 -4.01
CA CYS A 305 -6.83 9.11 -5.20
C CYS A 305 -6.52 7.83 -5.98
N GLY A 306 -6.42 7.93 -7.30
CA GLY A 306 -5.92 6.86 -8.16
C GLY A 306 -4.39 6.80 -8.15
N LEU A 307 -3.82 5.58 -8.17
CA LEU A 307 -2.37 5.35 -8.29
C LEU A 307 -1.84 5.49 -9.73
N ASP A 308 -2.72 5.50 -10.73
CA ASP A 308 -2.30 5.41 -12.12
C ASP A 308 -1.84 6.78 -12.66
N ASP A 309 -0.53 6.90 -12.88
CA ASP A 309 0.13 8.06 -13.49
C ASP A 309 -0.30 8.30 -14.96
N SER A 310 -0.91 7.30 -15.61
CA SER A 310 -1.41 7.40 -16.99
C SER A 310 -2.83 7.99 -17.09
N SER A 311 -3.50 8.15 -15.94
CA SER A 311 -4.82 8.78 -15.88
C SER A 311 -4.70 10.28 -15.57
N HIS A 312 -5.59 11.07 -16.18
CA HIS A 312 -5.67 12.54 -16.09
C HIS A 312 -5.10 13.13 -14.78
N ILE A 313 -3.95 13.82 -14.88
CA ILE A 313 -3.41 14.62 -13.76
C ILE A 313 -4.41 15.73 -13.45
N ALA A 314 -4.68 15.95 -12.16
CA ALA A 314 -5.60 17.01 -11.77
C ALA A 314 -5.02 18.40 -12.13
N PRO A 315 -5.84 19.45 -12.35
CA PRO A 315 -5.36 20.77 -12.75
C PRO A 315 -4.32 21.39 -11.81
N ASP A 316 -4.35 21.01 -10.53
CA ASP A 316 -3.40 21.43 -9.50
C ASP A 316 -2.12 20.58 -9.44
N GLY A 317 -1.89 19.70 -10.42
CA GLY A 317 -0.73 18.81 -10.50
C GLY A 317 -0.76 17.65 -9.50
N PHE A 318 -1.86 17.48 -8.74
CA PHE A 318 -2.03 16.36 -7.80
C PHE A 318 -2.56 15.10 -8.50
N TYR A 319 -2.61 14.00 -7.75
CA TYR A 319 -3.22 12.76 -8.21
C TYR A 319 -4.70 12.94 -8.61
N PRO A 320 -5.20 12.16 -9.59
CA PRO A 320 -6.62 12.14 -9.92
C PRO A 320 -7.45 11.82 -8.68
N ARG A 321 -8.43 12.68 -8.38
CA ARG A 321 -9.36 12.53 -7.25
C ARG A 321 -10.62 11.84 -7.73
N LEU A 322 -10.99 10.75 -7.07
CA LEU A 322 -12.20 9.99 -7.41
C LEU A 322 -13.47 10.52 -6.75
N ALA A 323 -13.31 11.33 -5.71
CA ALA A 323 -14.40 11.93 -4.94
C ALA A 323 -13.93 13.27 -4.37
N PRO A 324 -14.87 14.17 -3.99
CA PRO A 324 -14.54 15.37 -3.22
C PRO A 324 -13.78 15.02 -1.92
N PRO A 325 -12.80 15.83 -1.51
CA PRO A 325 -12.04 15.59 -0.28
C PRO A 325 -12.92 15.73 0.96
N VAL A 326 -12.62 14.93 1.99
CA VAL A 326 -13.24 15.05 3.30
C VAL A 326 -12.38 16.00 4.13
N VAL A 327 -12.91 17.19 4.40
CA VAL A 327 -12.18 18.24 5.12
C VAL A 327 -12.18 17.95 6.62
N ASN A 328 -11.04 18.18 7.26
CA ASN A 328 -10.89 18.18 8.71
C ASN A 328 -11.54 19.43 9.30
N VAL A 329 -12.85 19.36 9.51
CA VAL A 329 -13.64 20.37 10.20
C VAL A 329 -14.58 19.69 11.19
N ALA A 330 -14.97 20.43 12.22
CA ALA A 330 -16.02 19.97 13.12
C ALA A 330 -17.28 19.61 12.31
N PRO A 331 -17.91 18.45 12.57
CA PRO A 331 -19.15 18.10 11.91
C PRO A 331 -20.20 19.18 12.19
N LYS A 332 -20.93 19.61 11.16
CA LYS A 332 -22.04 20.54 11.33
C LYS A 332 -23.08 19.87 12.25
N ARG A 333 -23.34 20.43 13.43
CA ARG A 333 -24.45 19.99 14.29
C ARG A 333 -25.74 20.17 13.49
N ILE A 334 -26.38 19.07 13.11
CA ILE A 334 -27.75 19.13 12.60
C ILE A 334 -28.60 19.57 13.81
N ALA A 335 -29.13 20.79 13.76
CA ALA A 335 -30.14 21.23 14.70
C ALA A 335 -31.30 20.22 14.57
N LYS A 336 -31.55 19.44 15.62
CA LYS A 336 -32.78 18.66 15.70
C LYS A 336 -33.91 19.68 15.61
N SER A 337 -34.69 19.67 14.53
CA SER A 337 -35.93 20.41 14.50
C SER A 337 -36.76 19.87 15.66
N SER A 338 -36.96 20.70 16.68
CA SER A 338 -37.98 20.49 17.70
C SER A 338 -39.31 20.48 16.97
N THR A 339 -39.75 19.31 16.52
CA THR A 339 -41.14 19.09 16.15
C THR A 339 -41.91 19.07 17.47
N THR A 340 -42.31 20.25 17.92
CA THR A 340 -43.25 20.41 19.03
C THR A 340 -44.58 19.84 18.54
N LEU A 341 -44.84 18.58 18.89
CA LEU A 341 -46.18 18.00 18.83
C LEU A 341 -47.08 18.87 19.71
N LYS A 342 -47.82 19.79 19.09
CA LYS A 342 -48.96 20.44 19.75
C LYS A 342 -49.96 19.33 20.06
N SER A 343 -50.20 19.06 21.35
CA SER A 343 -51.32 18.22 21.76
C SER A 343 -52.62 18.88 21.30
N PRO A 344 -53.63 18.11 20.87
CA PRO A 344 -54.94 18.68 20.59
C PRO A 344 -55.55 19.20 21.91
N ALA A 345 -56.13 20.40 21.84
CA ALA A 345 -56.84 21.01 22.96
C ALA A 345 -58.03 20.14 23.36
N VAL A 346 -58.07 19.75 24.64
CA VAL A 346 -59.24 19.15 25.26
C VAL A 346 -60.25 20.27 25.49
N THR A 347 -61.33 20.27 24.73
CA THR A 347 -62.48 21.17 24.93
C THR A 347 -63.17 20.79 26.24
N SER A 348 -63.12 21.69 27.23
CA SER A 348 -63.86 21.56 28.48
C SER A 348 -65.36 21.71 28.20
N VAL A 349 -66.12 20.65 28.41
CA VAL A 349 -67.58 20.69 28.43
C VAL A 349 -68.01 21.24 29.80
N HIS A 350 -68.70 22.38 29.78
CA HIS A 350 -69.37 22.93 30.96
C HIS A 350 -70.47 21.97 31.43
N VAL A 351 -70.33 21.46 32.65
CA VAL A 351 -71.41 20.79 33.38
C VAL A 351 -72.26 21.89 34.02
N PHE A 352 -73.55 21.88 33.68
CA PHE A 352 -74.59 22.69 34.32
C PHE A 352 -74.84 22.16 35.74
N ASP A 353 -74.80 23.03 36.74
CA ASP A 353 -75.33 22.79 38.08
C ASP A 353 -76.84 22.61 38.01
N LEU A 354 -77.33 21.54 38.63
CA LEU A 354 -78.72 21.34 39.01
C LEU A 354 -78.79 21.26 40.53
N THR A 355 -79.66 22.14 41.06
CA THR A 355 -80.25 22.25 42.41
C THR A 355 -79.38 22.68 43.57
#